data_AF-A0A7J5NYK5-F1
#
_entry.id   AF-A0A7J5NYK5-F1
#
_cell.length_a   1.000
_cell.length_b   1.000
_cell.length_c   1.000
_cell.angle_alpha   90.00
_cell.angle_beta   90.00
_cell.angle_gamma   90.00
#
_symmetry.space_group_name_H-M   'P 1'
#
loop_
_entity.id
_entity.type
_entity.pdbx_description
1 polymer ?
#
loop_
_entity_poly.entity_id
_entity_poly.type
_entity_poly.pdbx_seq_one_letter_code
_entity_poly.pdbx_strand_id
1 'polypeptide(L)'
;MKTSKSFNQEYIEKAKTLIHEILEDKKEYDDWTQICFSMQNAVQAAANIWGISSDEQINKMRAFITEMVLIELSNLKQFDIVFKKKGIRSLDTLYCPKCGSNNVEERAWVNPNTDEISYNDSVEEEDCWCGICEEHVELCTLSELWEMFGDIPVNNDDEIEEDFLNFPVGTSKIDVWHWFDERCPNNLHDDLMYPKNDAV
;
A
#
# COMPACT_ATOMS: atom_id res chain seq x y z
N MET A 1 33.94 33.89 26.08
CA MET A 1 33.92 32.42 25.95
C MET A 1 32.46 31.98 25.82
N LYS A 2 32.03 31.49 24.64
CA LYS A 2 30.68 30.95 24.47
C LYS A 2 30.65 29.59 25.18
N THR A 3 29.82 29.46 26.21
CA THR A 3 29.58 28.21 26.91
C THR A 3 28.82 27.28 25.96
N SER A 4 29.51 26.29 25.39
CA SER A 4 28.88 25.16 24.74
C SER A 4 27.96 24.50 25.77
N LYS A 5 26.64 24.56 25.56
CA LYS A 5 25.70 23.74 26.32
C LYS A 5 26.01 22.29 25.97
N SER A 6 26.58 21.56 26.93
CA SER A 6 26.77 20.11 26.83
C SER A 6 25.39 19.45 26.78
N PHE A 7 24.97 18.99 25.60
CA PHE A 7 23.76 18.19 25.44
C PHE A 7 24.04 16.76 25.93
N ASN A 8 23.01 16.06 26.43
CA ASN A 8 23.16 14.67 26.85
C ASN A 8 23.35 13.78 25.61
N GLN A 9 24.49 13.08 25.52
CA GLN A 9 24.84 12.28 24.36
C GLN A 9 23.83 11.17 24.05
N GLU A 10 23.28 10.51 25.07
CA GLU A 10 22.28 9.45 24.90
C GLU A 10 21.00 9.97 24.24
N TYR A 11 20.61 11.19 24.60
CA TYR A 11 19.45 11.87 24.01
C TYR A 11 19.70 12.28 22.57
N ILE A 12 20.93 12.71 22.24
CA ILE A 12 21.32 13.03 20.86
C ILE A 12 21.28 11.78 19.98
N GLU A 13 21.79 10.65 20.46
CA GLU A 13 21.74 9.40 19.68
C GLU A 13 20.29 8.93 19.46
N LYS A 14 19.43 9.00 20.48
CA LYS A 14 17.98 8.73 20.32
C LYS A 14 17.32 9.65 19.30
N ALA A 15 17.71 10.93 19.28
CA ALA A 15 17.19 11.90 18.32
C ALA A 15 17.66 11.59 16.90
N LYS A 16 18.93 11.20 16.71
CA LYS A 16 19.45 10.77 15.41
C LYS A 16 18.70 9.56 14.88
N THR A 17 18.49 8.54 15.72
CA THR A 17 17.73 7.34 15.35
C THR A 17 16.31 7.70 14.91
N LEU A 18 15.59 8.50 15.69
CA LEU A 18 14.23 8.93 15.34
C LEU A 18 14.17 9.74 14.04
N ILE A 19 15.11 10.68 13.85
CA ILE A 19 15.18 11.47 12.61
C ILE A 19 15.43 10.56 11.41
N HIS A 20 16.34 9.61 11.55
CA HIS A 20 16.66 8.64 10.51
C HIS A 20 15.47 7.72 10.21
N GLU A 21 14.79 7.21 11.25
CA GLU A 21 13.58 6.41 11.09
C GLU A 21 12.47 7.15 10.35
N ILE A 22 12.32 8.47 10.56
CA ILE A 22 11.31 9.30 9.86
C ILE A 22 11.75 9.62 8.42
N LEU A 23 13.02 9.94 8.21
CA LEU A 23 13.53 10.30 6.89
C LEU A 23 13.60 9.07 5.97
N GLU A 24 13.92 7.91 6.52
CA GLU A 24 14.04 6.64 5.81
C GLU A 24 12.82 5.72 6.06
N ASP A 25 11.72 6.25 6.59
CA ASP A 25 10.53 5.45 6.85
C ASP A 25 10.01 4.87 5.53
N LYS A 26 10.07 3.54 5.42
CA LYS A 26 9.52 2.74 4.31
C LYS A 26 8.23 2.02 4.71
N LYS A 27 7.68 2.26 5.91
CA LYS A 27 6.41 1.64 6.33
C LYS A 27 5.21 2.42 5.83
N GLU A 28 4.29 1.69 5.23
CA GLU A 28 3.16 2.22 4.47
C GLU A 28 1.83 1.95 5.18
N TYR A 29 0.94 2.95 5.18
CA TYR A 29 -0.45 2.84 5.65
C TYR A 29 -1.34 3.80 4.84
N ASP A 30 -2.39 3.28 4.19
CA ASP A 30 -3.36 3.98 3.32
C ASP A 30 -4.00 5.25 3.93
N ASP A 31 -4.42 6.23 3.11
CA ASP A 31 -4.91 7.62 3.39
C ASP A 31 -4.02 8.46 4.37
N TRP A 32 -3.55 7.84 5.43
CA TRP A 32 -2.38 8.17 6.22
C TRP A 32 -1.13 8.38 5.38
N THR A 33 -0.95 7.70 4.23
CA THR A 33 0.25 7.87 3.36
C THR A 33 0.43 9.31 2.90
N GLN A 34 -0.65 10.02 2.55
CA GLN A 34 -0.56 11.43 2.13
C GLN A 34 -0.18 12.35 3.29
N ILE A 35 -0.71 12.08 4.49
CA ILE A 35 -0.35 12.81 5.71
C ILE A 35 1.11 12.52 6.06
N CYS A 36 1.54 11.26 6.05
CA CYS A 36 2.92 10.83 6.30
C CYS A 36 3.89 11.43 5.29
N PHE A 37 3.59 11.42 3.98
CA PHE A 37 4.42 12.08 2.97
C PHE A 37 4.47 13.59 3.17
N SER A 38 3.36 14.24 3.55
CA SER A 38 3.37 15.67 3.86
C SER A 38 4.27 15.98 5.07
N MET A 39 4.25 15.12 6.10
CA MET A 39 5.09 15.24 7.29
C MET A 39 6.55 14.97 6.97
N GLN A 40 6.86 13.95 6.17
CA GLN A 40 8.21 13.62 5.72
C GLN A 40 8.79 14.77 4.88
N ASN A 41 8.01 15.32 3.95
CA ASN A 41 8.41 16.49 3.16
C ASN A 41 8.68 17.71 4.03
N ALA A 42 7.85 17.95 5.06
CA ALA A 42 8.07 19.05 6.01
C ALA A 42 9.35 18.87 6.83
N VAL A 43 9.61 17.65 7.31
CA VAL A 43 10.83 17.31 8.06
C VAL A 43 12.07 17.37 7.17
N GLN A 44 12.00 16.88 5.93
CA GLN A 44 13.09 16.96 4.97
C GLN A 44 13.40 18.41 4.59
N ALA A 45 12.38 19.25 4.38
CA ALA A 45 12.56 20.68 4.13
C ALA A 45 13.24 21.38 5.31
N ALA A 46 12.81 21.06 6.54
CA ALA A 46 13.45 21.56 7.75
C ALA A 46 14.91 21.08 7.84
N ALA A 47 15.20 19.82 7.52
CA ALA A 47 16.54 19.26 7.54
C ALA A 47 17.45 19.94 6.52
N ASN A 48 16.94 20.25 5.33
CA ASN A 48 17.69 20.96 4.30
C ASN A 48 18.04 22.41 4.70
N ILE A 49 17.16 23.09 5.46
CA ILE A 49 17.35 24.50 5.85
C ILE A 49 18.18 24.61 7.14
N TRP A 50 17.90 23.77 8.14
CA TRP A 50 18.51 23.87 9.47
C TRP A 50 19.71 22.95 9.67
N GLY A 51 19.84 21.91 8.84
CA GLY A 51 20.87 20.87 8.93
C GLY A 51 20.61 19.86 10.05
N ILE A 52 21.33 18.73 10.01
CA ILE A 52 21.25 17.63 11.00
C ILE A 52 22.63 17.11 11.42
N SER A 53 23.71 17.87 11.16
CA SER A 53 25.09 17.40 11.30
C SER A 53 25.72 17.67 12.68
N SER A 54 25.11 18.53 13.49
CA SER A 54 25.60 18.86 14.85
C SER A 54 24.55 18.60 15.92
N ASP A 55 24.99 18.40 17.16
CA ASP A 55 24.09 18.12 18.28
C ASP A 55 23.06 19.22 18.52
N GLU A 56 23.44 20.49 18.30
CA GLU A 56 22.50 21.61 18.40
C GLU A 56 21.43 21.55 17.30
N GLN A 57 21.82 21.19 16.07
CA GLN A 57 20.91 21.01 14.94
C GLN A 57 19.95 19.82 15.16
N ILE A 58 20.49 18.68 15.60
CA ILE A 58 19.72 17.47 15.91
C ILE A 58 18.70 17.75 17.01
N ASN A 59 19.10 18.48 18.07
CA ASN A 59 18.18 18.84 19.14
C ASN A 59 17.06 19.79 18.67
N LYS A 60 17.37 20.75 17.79
CA LYS A 60 16.36 21.62 17.17
C LYS A 60 15.42 20.85 16.25
N MET A 61 15.94 19.91 15.47
CA MET A 61 15.14 19.05 14.59
C MET A 61 14.16 18.19 15.39
N ARG A 62 14.62 17.57 16.48
CA ARG A 62 13.76 16.81 17.39
C ARG A 62 12.64 17.67 17.98
N ALA A 63 12.95 18.90 18.40
CA ALA A 63 11.96 19.82 18.94
C ALA A 63 10.89 20.17 17.90
N PHE A 64 11.30 20.44 16.66
CA PHE A 64 10.38 20.70 15.54
C PHE A 64 9.44 19.51 15.28
N ILE A 65 9.99 18.30 15.15
CA ILE A 65 9.20 17.08 14.92
C ILE A 65 8.18 16.88 16.06
N THR A 66 8.62 17.12 17.31
CA THR A 66 7.75 16.97 18.49
C THR A 66 6.56 17.92 18.44
N GLU A 67 6.79 19.20 18.15
CA GLU A 67 5.71 20.19 18.05
C GLU A 67 4.76 19.88 16.89
N MET A 68 5.30 19.46 15.74
CA MET A 68 4.50 19.08 14.58
C MET A 68 3.56 17.91 14.89
N VAL A 69 4.07 16.83 15.52
CA VAL A 69 3.26 15.67 15.93
C VAL A 69 2.17 16.07 16.92
N LEU A 70 2.47 16.92 17.90
CA LEU A 70 1.48 17.36 18.89
C LEU A 70 0.32 18.14 18.25
N ILE A 71 0.61 19.00 17.27
CA ILE A 71 -0.40 19.75 16.52
C ILE A 71 -1.28 18.79 15.72
N GLU A 72 -0.69 17.87 14.95
CA GLU A 72 -1.49 16.95 14.14
C GLU A 72 -2.32 15.99 14.99
N LEU A 73 -1.79 15.51 16.12
CA LEU A 73 -2.59 14.73 17.08
C LEU A 73 -3.75 15.53 17.68
N SER A 74 -3.62 16.85 17.83
CA SER A 74 -4.71 17.72 18.28
C SER A 74 -5.75 17.90 17.17
N ASN A 75 -5.30 18.11 15.93
CA ASN A 75 -6.15 18.23 14.75
C ASN A 75 -7.00 16.96 14.55
N LEU A 76 -6.36 15.78 14.59
CA LEU A 76 -7.02 14.47 14.47
C LEU A 76 -8.08 14.23 15.55
N LYS A 77 -7.93 14.81 16.74
CA LYS A 77 -8.93 14.73 17.82
C LYS A 77 -10.12 15.67 17.61
N GLN A 78 -9.96 16.72 16.80
CA GLN A 78 -10.98 17.74 16.56
C GLN A 78 -11.73 17.53 15.25
N PHE A 79 -11.09 16.93 14.26
CA PHE A 79 -11.71 16.63 12.98
C PHE A 79 -12.63 15.42 13.08
N ASP A 80 -13.84 15.55 12.54
CA ASP A 80 -14.77 14.44 12.32
C ASP A 80 -14.32 13.71 11.05
N ILE A 81 -13.29 12.87 11.19
CA ILE A 81 -12.68 12.16 10.07
C ILE A 81 -13.53 10.92 9.78
N VAL A 82 -14.37 11.03 8.76
CA VAL A 82 -15.04 9.87 8.15
C VAL A 82 -14.14 9.34 7.05
N PHE A 83 -13.35 8.31 7.37
CA PHE A 83 -12.67 7.52 6.35
C PHE A 83 -13.73 6.88 5.46
N LYS A 84 -13.79 7.28 4.19
CA LYS A 84 -14.71 6.66 3.24
C LYS A 84 -14.15 5.29 2.91
N LYS A 85 -14.79 4.24 3.43
CA LYS A 85 -14.52 2.87 2.96
C LYS A 85 -14.69 2.86 1.44
N LYS A 86 -13.59 2.65 0.69
CA LYS A 86 -13.64 2.40 -0.76
C LYS A 86 -14.57 1.21 -1.00
N GLY A 87 -15.29 1.22 -2.12
CA GLY A 87 -16.42 0.32 -2.38
C GLY A 87 -16.08 -1.13 -2.03
N ILE A 88 -16.92 -1.75 -1.21
CA ILE A 88 -16.70 -3.12 -0.72
C ILE A 88 -16.68 -4.05 -1.93
N ARG A 89 -15.50 -4.58 -2.27
CA ARG A 89 -15.32 -5.68 -3.21
C ARG A 89 -15.18 -6.97 -2.41
N SER A 90 -15.72 -8.09 -2.92
CA SER A 90 -15.51 -9.40 -2.30
C SER A 90 -14.10 -9.89 -2.64
N LEU A 91 -13.49 -10.72 -1.78
CA LEU A 91 -12.28 -11.46 -2.14
C LEU A 91 -12.52 -12.44 -3.30
N ASP A 92 -13.78 -12.85 -3.50
CA ASP A 92 -14.21 -13.68 -4.65
C ASP A 92 -14.33 -12.88 -5.96
N THR A 93 -13.96 -11.60 -5.97
CA THR A 93 -13.95 -10.82 -7.21
C THR A 93 -12.89 -11.38 -8.15
N LEU A 94 -13.30 -11.68 -9.38
CA LEU A 94 -12.42 -12.18 -10.44
C LEU A 94 -11.73 -11.03 -11.19
N TYR A 95 -10.47 -11.27 -11.55
CA TYR A 95 -9.59 -10.33 -12.23
C TYR A 95 -8.85 -11.02 -13.37
N CYS A 96 -8.51 -10.24 -14.40
CA CYS A 96 -7.63 -10.70 -15.46
C CYS A 96 -6.17 -10.72 -14.98
N PRO A 97 -5.43 -11.84 -15.10
CA PRO A 97 -4.03 -11.94 -14.66
C PRO A 97 -3.05 -11.19 -15.56
N LYS A 98 -3.48 -10.74 -16.74
CA LYS A 98 -2.65 -9.96 -17.66
C LYS A 98 -2.71 -8.47 -17.41
N CYS A 99 -3.87 -7.93 -17.01
CA CYS A 99 -4.05 -6.47 -16.88
C CYS A 99 -4.57 -6.00 -15.52
N GLY A 100 -5.00 -6.91 -14.64
CA GLY A 100 -5.60 -6.57 -13.35
C GLY A 100 -6.98 -5.91 -13.45
N SER A 101 -7.64 -5.98 -14.60
CA SER A 101 -9.00 -5.48 -14.73
C SER A 101 -10.01 -6.46 -14.15
N ASN A 102 -11.03 -5.94 -13.47
CA ASN A 102 -12.23 -6.70 -13.10
C ASN A 102 -13.38 -6.52 -14.12
N ASN A 103 -13.11 -5.87 -15.26
CA ASN A 103 -14.04 -5.84 -16.40
C ASN A 103 -13.92 -7.16 -17.17
N VAL A 104 -14.46 -8.21 -16.58
CA VAL A 104 -14.36 -9.59 -17.04
C VAL A 104 -15.75 -10.20 -17.16
N GLU A 105 -15.91 -11.09 -18.13
CA GLU A 105 -17.17 -11.76 -18.45
C GLU A 105 -16.96 -13.27 -18.44
N GLU A 106 -17.98 -14.02 -18.05
CA GLU A 106 -17.99 -15.48 -18.08
C GLU A 106 -19.22 -15.95 -18.86
N ARG A 107 -19.07 -17.01 -19.65
CA ARG A 107 -20.20 -17.63 -20.35
C ARG A 107 -21.08 -18.41 -19.37
N ALA A 108 -22.39 -18.20 -19.48
CA ALA A 108 -23.39 -18.99 -18.79
C ALA A 108 -24.40 -19.58 -19.78
N TRP A 109 -24.89 -20.77 -19.47
CA TRP A 109 -25.97 -21.39 -20.22
C TRP A 109 -27.31 -20.92 -19.64
N VAL A 110 -28.22 -20.46 -20.51
CA VAL A 110 -29.56 -20.02 -20.11
C VAL A 110 -30.60 -20.93 -20.73
N ASN A 111 -31.46 -21.51 -19.91
CA ASN A 111 -32.61 -22.26 -20.39
C ASN A 111 -33.70 -21.28 -20.87
N PRO A 112 -34.04 -21.25 -22.17
CA PRO A 112 -34.98 -20.27 -22.72
C PRO A 112 -36.44 -20.47 -22.29
N ASN A 113 -36.78 -21.60 -21.65
CA ASN A 113 -38.14 -21.90 -21.23
C ASN A 113 -38.36 -21.74 -19.72
N THR A 114 -37.30 -21.85 -18.91
CA THR A 114 -37.36 -21.73 -17.45
C THR A 114 -36.64 -20.50 -16.91
N ASP A 115 -35.91 -19.78 -17.77
CA ASP A 115 -35.00 -18.68 -17.42
C ASP A 115 -33.93 -19.10 -16.40
N GLU A 116 -33.71 -20.41 -16.21
CA GLU A 116 -32.68 -20.94 -15.32
C GLU A 116 -31.31 -20.74 -15.95
N ILE A 117 -30.40 -20.17 -15.16
CA ILE A 117 -29.00 -19.96 -15.52
C ILE A 117 -28.19 -21.08 -14.88
N SER A 118 -27.45 -21.82 -15.70
CA SER A 118 -26.46 -22.80 -15.25
C SER A 118 -25.07 -22.37 -15.67
N TYR A 119 -24.14 -22.41 -14.72
CA TYR A 119 -22.73 -22.22 -14.95
C TYR A 119 -22.10 -23.58 -15.26
N ASN A 120 -20.96 -23.58 -15.96
CA ASN A 120 -20.21 -24.81 -16.13
C ASN A 120 -19.60 -25.21 -14.78
N ASP A 121 -19.58 -26.50 -14.46
CA ASP A 121 -18.99 -26.98 -13.19
C ASP A 121 -17.46 -26.78 -13.16
N SER A 122 -16.85 -26.52 -14.32
CA SER A 122 -15.44 -26.16 -14.52
C SER A 122 -15.34 -24.87 -15.31
N VAL A 123 -14.72 -23.84 -14.72
CA VAL A 123 -14.38 -22.58 -15.39
C VAL A 123 -13.22 -22.87 -16.33
N GLU A 124 -13.48 -23.06 -17.63
CA GLU A 124 -12.43 -23.24 -18.64
C GLU A 124 -11.99 -21.86 -19.18
N GLU A 125 -10.71 -21.71 -19.54
CA GLU A 125 -10.13 -20.45 -20.03
C GLU A 125 -10.92 -19.87 -21.22
N GLU A 126 -11.49 -20.74 -22.07
CA GLU A 126 -12.29 -20.37 -23.23
C GLU A 126 -13.67 -19.76 -22.91
N ASP A 127 -14.13 -19.87 -21.66
CA ASP A 127 -15.41 -19.33 -21.23
C ASP A 127 -15.30 -17.95 -20.57
N CYS A 128 -14.07 -17.50 -20.30
CA CYS A 128 -13.79 -16.24 -19.64
C CYS A 128 -13.19 -15.21 -20.60
N TRP A 129 -13.69 -13.98 -20.59
CA TRP A 129 -13.27 -12.89 -21.46
C TRP A 129 -12.83 -11.67 -20.67
N CYS A 130 -11.70 -11.05 -21.05
CA CYS A 130 -11.30 -9.76 -20.52
C CYS A 130 -11.61 -8.63 -21.50
N GLY A 131 -12.41 -7.65 -21.06
CA GLY A 131 -12.77 -6.50 -21.90
C GLY A 131 -11.65 -5.47 -22.12
N ILE A 132 -10.53 -5.55 -21.39
CA ILE A 132 -9.37 -4.66 -21.59
C ILE A 132 -8.34 -5.29 -22.52
N CYS A 133 -8.06 -6.59 -22.34
CA CYS A 133 -7.15 -7.31 -23.21
C CYS A 133 -7.80 -7.73 -24.54
N GLU A 134 -9.14 -7.72 -24.60
CA GLU A 134 -9.92 -8.21 -25.74
C GLU A 134 -9.55 -9.65 -26.14
N GLU A 135 -9.37 -10.52 -25.15
CA GLU A 135 -9.03 -11.93 -25.34
C GLU A 135 -9.60 -12.80 -24.21
N HIS A 136 -9.61 -14.12 -24.45
CA HIS A 136 -9.97 -15.10 -23.44
C HIS A 136 -8.80 -15.27 -22.45
N VAL A 137 -9.13 -15.36 -21.16
CA VAL A 137 -8.14 -15.46 -20.08
C VAL A 137 -8.68 -16.32 -18.95
N GLU A 138 -7.81 -17.09 -18.31
CA GLU A 138 -8.13 -17.72 -17.04
C GLU A 138 -8.23 -16.64 -15.96
N LEU A 139 -9.41 -16.49 -15.36
CA LEU A 139 -9.64 -15.46 -14.35
C LEU A 139 -9.09 -15.90 -13.00
N CYS A 140 -8.46 -14.95 -12.31
CA CYS A 140 -7.88 -15.18 -10.99
C CYS A 140 -8.62 -14.36 -9.95
N THR A 141 -8.79 -14.94 -8.77
CA THR A 141 -9.13 -14.23 -7.54
C THR A 141 -7.99 -13.32 -7.11
N LEU A 142 -8.28 -12.40 -6.19
CA LEU A 142 -7.26 -11.51 -5.63
C LEU A 142 -6.15 -12.30 -4.89
N SER A 143 -6.49 -13.44 -4.28
CA SER A 143 -5.52 -14.31 -3.60
C SER A 143 -4.57 -15.01 -4.57
N GLU A 144 -5.08 -15.52 -5.69
CA GLU A 144 -4.24 -16.18 -6.70
C GLU A 144 -3.28 -15.20 -7.35
N LEU A 145 -3.73 -13.98 -7.66
CA LEU A 145 -2.84 -12.92 -8.15
C LEU A 145 -1.75 -12.56 -7.13
N TRP A 146 -2.07 -12.59 -5.84
CA TRP A 146 -1.10 -12.32 -4.78
C TRP A 146 -0.03 -13.42 -4.68
N GLU A 147 -0.44 -14.68 -4.83
CA GLU A 147 0.50 -15.80 -4.91
C GLU A 147 1.43 -15.67 -6.12
N MET A 148 0.87 -15.38 -7.30
CA MET A 148 1.65 -15.13 -8.52
C MET A 148 2.65 -13.96 -8.35
N PHE A 149 2.24 -12.89 -7.66
CA PHE A 149 3.12 -11.76 -7.37
C PHE A 149 4.29 -12.15 -6.46
N GLY A 150 4.08 -13.09 -5.54
CA GLY A 150 5.12 -13.60 -4.64
C GLY A 150 6.28 -14.29 -5.35
N ASP A 151 6.07 -14.77 -6.57
CA ASP A 151 7.10 -15.41 -7.40
C ASP A 151 7.88 -14.40 -8.26
N ILE A 152 7.45 -13.12 -8.32
CA ILE A 152 8.11 -12.08 -9.11
C ILE A 152 9.37 -11.58 -8.36
N PRO A 153 10.57 -11.67 -8.97
CA PRO A 153 11.79 -11.16 -8.35
C PRO A 153 11.76 -9.63 -8.22
N VAL A 154 12.38 -9.13 -7.14
CA VAL A 154 12.45 -7.70 -6.81
C VAL A 154 13.92 -7.32 -6.58
N ASN A 155 14.33 -6.19 -7.15
CA ASN A 155 15.70 -5.68 -7.05
C ASN A 155 15.99 -4.99 -5.70
N ASN A 156 17.21 -4.48 -5.52
CA ASN A 156 17.61 -3.80 -4.27
C ASN A 156 16.91 -2.44 -4.03
N ASP A 157 16.31 -1.87 -5.07
CA ASP A 157 15.58 -0.60 -5.04
C ASP A 157 14.07 -0.80 -4.85
N ASP A 158 13.65 -2.03 -4.49
CA ASP A 158 12.26 -2.43 -4.27
C ASP A 158 11.38 -2.40 -5.55
N GLU A 159 11.99 -2.52 -6.74
CA GLU A 159 11.29 -2.58 -8.03
C GLU A 159 11.16 -4.01 -8.56
N ILE A 160 10.06 -4.31 -9.25
CA ILE A 160 9.81 -5.61 -9.87
C ILE A 160 10.75 -5.83 -11.07
N GLU A 161 11.29 -7.04 -11.20
CA GLU A 161 12.22 -7.41 -12.27
C GLU A 161 11.54 -8.07 -13.48
N GLU A 162 10.23 -8.36 -13.38
CA GLU A 162 9.39 -8.90 -14.45
C GLU A 162 8.08 -8.10 -14.55
N ASP A 163 7.44 -8.13 -15.72
CA ASP A 163 6.13 -7.51 -15.91
C ASP A 163 5.08 -8.27 -15.07
N PHE A 164 4.23 -7.54 -14.36
CA PHE A 164 3.15 -8.11 -13.56
C PHE A 164 1.86 -7.32 -13.79
N LEU A 165 0.80 -7.98 -14.27
CA LEU A 165 -0.41 -7.29 -14.74
C LEU A 165 -0.05 -6.16 -15.75
N ASN A 166 -0.58 -4.96 -15.53
CA ASN A 166 -0.24 -3.76 -16.29
C ASN A 166 0.99 -3.00 -15.74
N PHE A 167 1.71 -3.57 -14.77
CA PHE A 167 2.91 -2.98 -14.21
C PHE A 167 4.14 -3.48 -14.97
N PRO A 168 4.83 -2.60 -15.73
CA PRO A 168 6.05 -3.00 -16.42
C PRO A 168 7.20 -3.21 -15.43
N VAL A 169 8.20 -3.96 -15.85
CA VAL A 169 9.50 -4.08 -15.17
C VAL A 169 10.04 -2.71 -14.73
N GLY A 170 10.59 -2.64 -13.53
CA GLY A 170 11.04 -1.40 -12.89
C GLY A 170 9.94 -0.64 -12.14
N THR A 171 8.69 -1.15 -12.11
CA THR A 171 7.65 -0.59 -11.23
C THR A 171 7.98 -0.90 -9.78
N SER A 172 7.79 0.07 -8.88
CA SER A 172 7.92 -0.16 -7.45
C SER A 172 6.94 -1.24 -6.98
N LYS A 173 7.44 -2.24 -6.23
CA LYS A 173 6.59 -3.28 -5.61
C LYS A 173 5.49 -2.69 -4.74
N ILE A 174 5.72 -1.48 -4.22
CA ILE A 174 4.83 -0.71 -3.39
C ILE A 174 3.60 -0.23 -4.18
N ASP A 175 3.78 0.17 -5.45
CA ASP A 175 2.66 0.54 -6.31
C ASP A 175 1.78 -0.67 -6.63
N VAL A 176 2.39 -1.86 -6.74
CA VAL A 176 1.67 -3.13 -6.90
C VAL A 176 0.91 -3.48 -5.61
N TRP A 177 1.52 -3.31 -4.43
CA TRP A 177 0.85 -3.53 -3.14
C TRP A 177 -0.36 -2.62 -2.95
N HIS A 178 -0.23 -1.33 -3.27
CA HIS A 178 -1.36 -0.41 -3.25
C HIS A 178 -2.51 -0.87 -4.15
N TRP A 179 -2.19 -1.40 -5.33
CA TRP A 179 -3.23 -1.94 -6.22
C TRP A 179 -4.01 -3.09 -5.59
N PHE A 180 -3.35 -3.98 -4.84
CA PHE A 180 -4.03 -5.04 -4.07
C PHE A 180 -4.84 -4.45 -2.91
N ASP A 181 -4.26 -3.55 -2.13
CA ASP A 181 -4.90 -2.94 -0.96
C ASP A 181 -6.21 -2.24 -1.31
N GLU A 182 -6.25 -1.50 -2.42
CA GLU A 182 -7.46 -0.86 -2.94
C GLU A 182 -8.61 -1.83 -3.27
N ARG A 183 -8.30 -3.12 -3.42
CA ARG A 183 -9.23 -4.19 -3.81
C ARG A 183 -9.56 -5.13 -2.64
N CYS A 184 -8.86 -5.01 -1.51
CA CYS A 184 -9.11 -5.75 -0.29
C CYS A 184 -10.29 -5.14 0.52
N PRO A 185 -11.26 -5.93 1.00
CA PRO A 185 -12.36 -5.42 1.82
C PRO A 185 -11.97 -4.88 3.21
N ASN A 186 -10.86 -5.36 3.79
CA ASN A 186 -10.35 -4.92 5.08
C ASN A 186 -9.00 -4.21 4.96
N ASN A 187 -8.07 -4.74 4.16
CA ASN A 187 -6.77 -4.19 3.69
C ASN A 187 -5.86 -5.36 3.26
N LEU A 188 -4.76 -5.07 2.55
CA LEU A 188 -3.79 -6.08 2.09
C LEU A 188 -3.24 -6.94 3.25
N HIS A 189 -2.95 -6.31 4.39
CA HIS A 189 -2.37 -7.00 5.55
C HIS A 189 -3.34 -8.04 6.13
N ASP A 190 -4.58 -7.66 6.39
CA ASP A 190 -5.58 -8.49 7.06
C ASP A 190 -6.21 -9.54 6.13
N ASP A 191 -6.27 -9.26 4.82
CA ASP A 191 -6.93 -10.15 3.87
C ASP A 191 -5.97 -11.10 3.14
N LEU A 192 -4.72 -10.69 2.83
CA LEU A 192 -3.79 -11.47 1.99
C LEU A 192 -2.46 -11.82 2.66
N MET A 193 -1.87 -10.93 3.47
CA MET A 193 -0.58 -11.21 4.12
C MET A 193 -0.73 -12.08 5.37
N TYR A 194 -1.73 -11.76 6.19
CA TYR A 194 -2.03 -12.44 7.44
C TYR A 194 -3.54 -12.68 7.51
N PRO A 195 -4.11 -13.46 6.57
CA PRO A 195 -5.52 -13.80 6.62
C PRO A 195 -5.82 -14.35 8.00
N LYS A 196 -6.80 -13.76 8.68
CA LYS A 196 -7.30 -14.33 9.93
C LYS A 196 -7.83 -15.71 9.56
N ASN A 197 -7.05 -16.73 9.91
CA ASN A 197 -7.59 -18.07 10.00
C ASN A 197 -8.69 -17.97 11.06
N ASP A 198 -9.93 -17.85 10.63
CA ASP A 198 -11.09 -18.22 11.43
C ASP A 198 -11.01 -19.74 11.62
N ALA A 199 -9.99 -20.15 12.40
CA ALA A 199 -9.82 -21.50 12.88
C ALA A 199 -10.90 -21.73 13.92
N VAL A 200 -11.91 -22.49 13.47
CA VAL A 200 -12.86 -23.27 14.26
C VAL A 200 -12.23 -23.88 15.50
#